data_AF-A0A6L9L8G8-F1
#
_entry.id   AF-A0A6L9L8G8-F1
#
_cell.length_a   1.000
_cell.length_b   1.000
_cell.length_c   1.000
_cell.angle_alpha   90.00
_cell.angle_beta   90.00
_cell.angle_gamma   90.00
#
_symmetry.space_group_name_H-M   'P 1'
#
loop_
_entity.id
_entity.type
_entity.pdbx_description
1 polymer ?
#
loop_
_entity_poly.entity_id
_entity_poly.type
_entity_poly.pdbx_seq_one_letter_code
_entity_poly.pdbx_strand_id
1 'polypeptide(L)'
;MDTEEPALPLSAYAGTYRNGIYGTVTIKTADDGLNVTFEHHPNLSAELDYMDNDTFRMTYSNQSYGIFPTKFTVTNGKVTSVDIKASDFVEYDSYVFTK
;
A
#
# COMPACT_ATOMS: atom_id res chain seq x y z
N MET A 1 2.00 -4.40 -24.62
CA MET A 1 2.41 -3.79 -23.34
C MET A 1 2.30 -4.93 -22.37
N ASP A 2 3.42 -5.47 -21.91
CA ASP A 2 3.40 -6.56 -20.95
C ASP A 2 2.84 -5.97 -19.65
N THR A 3 1.62 -6.37 -19.31
CA THR A 3 1.04 -6.05 -18.01
C THR A 3 1.79 -6.94 -17.03
N GLU A 4 2.79 -6.39 -16.38
CA GLU A 4 3.46 -7.08 -15.28
C GLU A 4 2.39 -7.38 -14.21
N GLU A 5 2.31 -8.63 -13.76
CA GLU A 5 1.38 -9.08 -12.74
C GLU A 5 2.19 -9.47 -11.49
N PRO A 6 1.67 -9.23 -10.27
CA PRO A 6 2.35 -9.65 -9.06
C PRO A 6 2.53 -11.16 -9.03
N ALA A 7 3.67 -11.61 -8.50
CA ALA A 7 3.98 -13.05 -8.36
C ALA A 7 2.98 -13.79 -7.45
N LEU A 8 2.29 -13.04 -6.57
CA LEU A 8 1.19 -13.54 -5.76
C LEU A 8 -0.15 -12.96 -6.26
N PRO A 9 -1.29 -13.64 -6.05
CA PRO A 9 -2.58 -13.04 -6.36
C PRO A 9 -2.81 -11.79 -5.51
N LEU A 10 -3.54 -10.78 -6.03
CA LEU A 10 -3.84 -9.53 -5.32
C LEU A 10 -4.44 -9.75 -3.91
N SER A 11 -5.23 -10.81 -3.73
CA SER A 11 -5.78 -11.20 -2.44
C SER A 11 -4.72 -11.53 -1.36
N ALA A 12 -3.50 -11.90 -1.76
CA ALA A 12 -2.39 -12.13 -0.83
C ALA A 12 -1.89 -10.83 -0.19
N TYR A 13 -2.01 -9.69 -0.90
CA TYR A 13 -1.63 -8.37 -0.42
C TYR A 13 -2.76 -7.68 0.37
N ALA A 14 -4.01 -8.13 0.22
CA ALA A 14 -5.12 -7.63 1.02
C ALA A 14 -5.01 -8.06 2.50
N GLY A 15 -5.45 -7.21 3.42
CA GLY A 15 -5.44 -7.45 4.86
C GLY A 15 -5.39 -6.17 5.68
N THR A 16 -5.31 -6.35 7.00
CA THR A 16 -5.09 -5.26 7.95
C THR A 16 -3.62 -5.22 8.31
N TYR A 17 -2.99 -4.05 8.20
CA TYR A 17 -1.59 -3.85 8.54
C TYR A 17 -1.46 -2.78 9.61
N ARG A 18 -0.51 -2.93 10.53
CA ARG A 18 -0.37 -2.07 11.71
C ARG A 18 1.04 -1.49 11.79
N ASN A 19 1.10 -0.21 12.15
CA ASN A 19 2.30 0.46 12.59
C ASN A 19 2.03 1.05 13.99
N GLY A 20 2.95 0.86 14.93
CA GLY A 20 2.74 1.26 16.33
C GLY A 20 2.64 2.77 16.58
N ILE A 21 3.02 3.59 15.60
CA ILE A 21 3.00 5.06 15.68
C ILE A 21 1.89 5.63 14.80
N TYR A 22 1.83 5.19 13.53
CA TYR A 22 0.84 5.69 12.58
C TYR A 22 -0.56 5.15 12.82
N GLY A 23 -0.68 3.93 13.36
CA GLY A 23 -1.95 3.21 13.50
C GLY A 23 -2.15 2.15 12.42
N THR A 24 -3.41 1.90 12.08
CA THR A 24 -3.80 0.80 11.19
C THR A 24 -4.12 1.28 9.78
N VAL A 25 -3.74 0.48 8.78
CA VAL A 25 -4.27 0.56 7.42
C VAL A 25 -4.97 -0.73 7.05
N THR A 26 -6.00 -0.63 6.23
CA THR A 26 -6.67 -1.80 5.66
C THR A 26 -6.55 -1.75 4.15
N ILE A 27 -6.04 -2.85 3.57
CA ILE A 27 -5.87 -3.05 2.14
C ILE A 27 -6.90 -4.07 1.67
N LYS A 28 -7.67 -3.75 0.63
CA LYS A 28 -8.68 -4.62 0.03
C LYS A 28 -8.45 -4.75 -1.47
N THR A 29 -8.88 -5.88 -2.05
CA THR A 29 -8.94 -6.03 -3.52
C THR A 29 -10.00 -5.10 -4.10
N ALA A 30 -9.66 -4.46 -5.21
CA ALA A 30 -10.57 -3.72 -6.09
C ALA A 30 -10.62 -4.42 -7.45
N ASP A 31 -11.37 -3.87 -8.41
CA ASP A 31 -11.57 -4.48 -9.73
C ASP A 31 -10.23 -4.73 -10.46
N ASP A 32 -9.37 -3.70 -10.53
CA ASP A 32 -8.09 -3.75 -11.27
C ASP A 32 -6.85 -3.50 -10.38
N GLY A 33 -6.95 -3.74 -9.06
CA GLY A 33 -5.84 -3.47 -8.14
C GLY A 33 -6.18 -3.64 -6.66
N LEU A 34 -5.59 -2.79 -5.81
CA LEU A 34 -5.91 -2.73 -4.39
C LEU A 34 -6.34 -1.33 -3.97
N ASN A 35 -7.09 -1.24 -2.87
CA ASN A 35 -7.46 0.02 -2.24
C ASN A 35 -7.03 0.01 -0.77
N VAL A 36 -6.48 1.14 -0.32
CA VAL A 36 -6.04 1.38 1.06
C VAL A 36 -6.96 2.37 1.74
N THR A 37 -7.38 2.05 2.96
CA THR A 37 -8.05 2.97 3.90
C THR A 37 -7.23 3.13 5.16
N PHE A 38 -7.21 4.34 5.72
CA PHE A 38 -6.35 4.73 6.85
C PHE A 38 -7.19 4.99 8.10
N GLU A 39 -6.84 4.36 9.23
CA GLU A 39 -7.61 4.43 10.48
C GLU A 39 -7.86 5.88 10.96
N HIS A 40 -6.81 6.71 10.94
CA HIS A 40 -6.88 8.10 11.40
C HIS A 40 -7.30 9.09 10.32
N HIS A 41 -7.52 8.64 9.08
CA HIS A 41 -7.96 9.47 7.95
C HIS A 41 -9.10 8.79 7.19
N PRO A 42 -10.32 8.69 7.78
CA PRO A 42 -11.43 7.93 7.20
C PRO A 42 -11.96 8.48 5.86
N ASN A 43 -11.65 9.74 5.55
CA ASN A 43 -12.01 10.39 4.28
C ASN A 43 -10.87 10.34 3.25
N LEU A 44 -9.74 9.69 3.58
CA LEU A 44 -8.60 9.49 2.70
C LEU A 44 -8.52 8.01 2.33
N SER A 45 -8.37 7.75 1.04
CA SER A 45 -8.01 6.44 0.50
C SER A 45 -6.85 6.56 -0.48
N ALA A 46 -6.26 5.42 -0.86
CA ALA A 46 -5.30 5.33 -1.95
C ALA A 46 -5.54 4.09 -2.80
N GLU A 47 -5.30 4.19 -4.09
CA GLU A 47 -5.30 3.06 -5.04
C GLU A 47 -3.88 2.53 -5.21
N LEU A 48 -3.72 1.22 -5.29
CA LEU A 48 -2.44 0.54 -5.56
C LEU A 48 -2.51 -0.18 -6.90
N ASP A 49 -1.71 0.28 -7.85
CA ASP A 49 -1.51 -0.37 -9.13
C ASP A 49 -0.18 -1.12 -9.10
N TYR A 50 -0.14 -2.37 -9.57
CA TYR A 50 1.12 -3.11 -9.60
C TYR A 50 2.12 -2.45 -10.56
N MET A 51 3.40 -2.46 -10.14
CA MET A 51 4.53 -2.03 -10.98
C MET A 51 5.42 -3.23 -11.28
N ASP A 52 6.33 -3.56 -10.38
CA ASP A 52 7.29 -4.66 -10.50
C ASP A 52 7.78 -5.08 -9.10
N ASN A 53 8.27 -6.32 -8.98
CA ASN A 53 9.02 -6.79 -7.79
C ASN A 53 8.33 -6.47 -6.43
N ASP A 54 7.05 -6.82 -6.32
CA ASP A 54 6.19 -6.55 -5.16
C ASP A 54 6.03 -5.05 -4.80
N THR A 55 6.34 -4.17 -5.75
CA THR A 55 6.16 -2.72 -5.66
C THR A 55 4.89 -2.32 -6.38
N PHE A 56 4.13 -1.44 -5.76
CA PHE A 56 2.91 -0.87 -6.30
C PHE A 56 3.04 0.65 -6.33
N ARG A 57 2.41 1.29 -7.32
CA ARG A 57 2.18 2.72 -7.32
C ARG A 57 0.98 3.02 -6.44
N MET A 58 1.20 3.73 -5.34
CA MET A 58 0.16 4.25 -4.47
C MET A 58 -0.25 5.66 -4.91
N THR A 59 -1.51 5.83 -5.29
CA THR A 59 -2.11 7.12 -5.66
C THR A 59 -3.14 7.52 -4.62
N TYR A 60 -2.88 8.59 -3.86
CA TYR A 60 -3.84 9.10 -2.89
C TYR A 60 -5.04 9.75 -3.58
N SER A 61 -6.24 9.50 -3.05
CA SER A 61 -7.50 10.13 -3.46
C SER A 61 -7.47 11.66 -3.35
N ASN A 62 -6.73 12.20 -2.38
CA ASN A 62 -6.41 13.62 -2.31
C ASN A 62 -5.02 13.86 -2.90
N GLN A 63 -4.97 14.54 -4.05
CA GLN A 63 -3.75 14.80 -4.82
C GLN A 63 -2.67 15.57 -4.03
N SER A 64 -3.05 16.35 -3.01
CA SER A 64 -2.08 17.05 -2.16
C SER A 64 -1.21 16.10 -1.32
N TYR A 65 -1.64 14.85 -1.12
CA TYR A 65 -0.84 13.83 -0.43
C TYR A 65 0.24 13.23 -1.33
N GLY A 66 -0.03 13.12 -2.65
CA GLY A 66 0.94 12.72 -3.66
C GLY A 66 0.75 11.31 -4.23
N ILE A 67 1.77 10.85 -4.94
CA ILE A 67 1.86 9.52 -5.56
C ILE A 67 3.22 8.94 -5.20
N PHE A 68 3.26 7.74 -4.64
CA PHE A 68 4.49 7.12 -4.15
C PHE A 68 4.58 5.65 -4.52
N PRO A 69 5.77 5.08 -4.74
CA PRO A 69 5.93 3.65 -4.69
C PRO A 69 5.68 3.15 -3.25
N THR A 70 5.09 1.97 -3.13
CA THR A 70 4.96 1.22 -1.89
C THR A 70 5.40 -0.21 -2.15
N LYS A 71 6.31 -0.75 -1.33
CA LYS A 71 6.85 -2.10 -1.53
C LYS A 71 6.36 -3.06 -0.45
N PHE A 72 5.83 -4.18 -0.91
CA PHE A 72 5.50 -5.27 -0.02
C PHE A 72 6.74 -6.14 0.24
N THR A 73 6.91 -6.55 1.49
CA THR A 73 7.88 -7.58 1.85
C THR A 73 7.20 -8.94 1.80
N VAL A 74 7.75 -9.85 1.00
CA VAL A 74 7.29 -11.24 0.90
C VAL A 74 8.35 -12.17 1.50
N THR A 75 7.97 -12.95 2.50
CA THR A 75 8.84 -13.95 3.14
C THR A 75 8.17 -15.32 3.03
N ASN A 76 8.88 -16.31 2.47
CA ASN A 76 8.37 -17.67 2.28
C ASN A 76 7.00 -17.72 1.57
N GLY A 77 6.83 -16.90 0.52
CA GLY A 77 5.58 -16.83 -0.26
C GLY A 77 4.40 -16.15 0.46
N LYS A 78 4.66 -15.42 1.55
CA LYS A 78 3.64 -14.69 2.30
C LYS A 78 4.02 -13.22 2.44
N VAL A 79 3.06 -12.35 2.18
CA VAL A 79 3.19 -10.90 2.45
C VAL A 79 3.23 -10.68 3.96
N THR A 80 4.30 -10.05 4.45
CA THR A 80 4.53 -9.80 5.89
C THR A 80 4.39 -8.33 6.26
N SER A 81 4.75 -7.42 5.36
CA SER A 81 4.70 -5.98 5.62
C SER A 81 4.64 -5.17 4.34
N VAL A 82 4.37 -3.87 4.47
CA VAL A 82 4.37 -2.88 3.41
C VAL A 82 4.94 -1.55 3.92
N ASP A 83 5.77 -0.87 3.15
CA ASP A 83 6.19 0.51 3.45
C ASP A 83 5.23 1.52 2.80
N ILE A 84 4.72 2.46 3.59
CA ILE A 84 3.77 3.48 3.11
C ILE A 84 4.30 4.85 3.52
N LYS A 85 4.45 5.73 2.54
CA LYS A 85 4.78 7.13 2.75
C LYS A 85 3.51 7.95 2.86
N ALA A 86 3.35 8.67 3.98
CA ALA A 86 2.14 9.42 4.27
C ALA A 86 1.96 10.66 3.38
N SER A 87 2.98 11.52 3.30
CA SER A 87 3.03 12.71 2.43
C SER A 87 4.40 13.36 2.53
N ASP A 88 4.94 13.89 1.43
CA ASP A 88 6.19 14.68 1.41
C ASP A 88 6.15 15.95 2.28
N PHE A 89 4.97 16.48 2.58
CA PHE A 89 4.82 17.70 3.37
C PHE A 89 4.89 17.47 4.88
N VAL A 90 4.54 16.26 5.32
CA VAL A 90 4.50 15.90 6.75
C VAL A 90 5.80 15.23 7.15
N GLU A 91 6.30 14.32 6.31
CA GLU A 91 7.44 13.47 6.63
C GLU A 91 8.19 12.96 5.38
N TYR A 92 9.51 12.85 5.51
CA TYR A 92 10.35 12.28 4.47
C TYR A 92 10.33 10.74 4.44
N ASP A 93 10.38 10.10 5.61
CA ASP A 93 10.48 8.64 5.72
C ASP A 93 9.12 7.93 5.55
N SER A 94 9.19 6.64 5.21
CA SER A 94 8.03 5.76 5.11
C SER A 94 7.78 5.03 6.44
N TYR A 95 6.52 4.72 6.72
CA TYR A 95 6.17 3.83 7.83
C TYR A 95 6.06 2.39 7.33
N VAL A 96 6.68 1.46 8.06
CA VAL A 96 6.47 0.02 7.83
C VAL A 96 5.24 -0.44 8.59
N PHE A 97 4.28 -1.01 7.88
CA PHE A 97 3.10 -1.64 8.46
C PHE A 97 3.21 -3.16 8.35
N THR A 98 3.06 -3.86 9.47
CA THR A 98 3.13 -5.32 9.54
C THR A 98 1.73 -5.91 9.52
N LYS A 99 1.55 -7.02 8.78
CA LYS A 99 0.29 -7.74 8.67
C LYS A 99 -0.07 -8.51 9.94
#